data_AF-A0A925V9S7-F1
#
_entry.id   AF-A0A925V9S7-F1
#
_cell.length_a   1.000
_cell.length_b   1.000
_cell.length_c   1.000
_cell.angle_alpha   90.00
_cell.angle_beta   90.00
_cell.angle_gamma   90.00
#
_symmetry.space_group_name_H-M   'P 1'
#
loop_
_entity.id
_entity.type
_entity.pdbx_description
1 polymer ?
#
loop_
_entity_poly.entity_id
_entity_poly.type
_entity_poly.pdbx_seq_one_letter_code
_entity_poly.pdbx_strand_id
1 'polypeptide(L)'
;AEHATRAQLGALHEQATVLLARLPASERERVHVVVAGAHQARARSLGMQYFRRLFGEPTDAEERVTYAEAVDTVDDAVALVCMQRLDRAMARAFFGDEKRLQRDVLGDAAERLLEDLQFGH
;
A
#
# COMPACT_ATOMS: atom_id res chain seq x y z
N ALA A 1 18.58 15.91 11.26
CA ALA A 1 17.44 15.13 10.72
C ALA A 1 16.65 15.94 9.70
N GLU A 2 16.10 17.11 10.07
CA GLU A 2 15.22 17.90 9.19
C GLU A 2 15.82 18.29 7.82
N HIS A 3 17.08 18.72 7.77
CA HIS A 3 17.75 19.04 6.49
C HIS A 3 17.84 17.84 5.55
N ALA A 4 18.17 16.65 6.08
CA ALA A 4 18.25 15.41 5.28
C ALA A 4 16.85 14.98 4.81
N THR A 5 15.85 15.05 5.69
CA THR A 5 14.44 14.79 5.34
C THR A 5 13.95 15.72 4.24
N ARG A 6 14.26 17.01 4.34
CA ARG A 6 13.90 18.02 3.32
C ARG A 6 14.55 17.74 1.98
N ALA A 7 15.85 17.41 1.98
CA ALA A 7 16.57 17.05 0.76
C ALA A 7 15.97 15.80 0.09
N GLN A 8 15.68 14.75 0.87
CA GLN A 8 15.08 13.52 0.37
C GLN A 8 13.66 13.75 -0.18
N LEU A 9 12.81 14.50 0.53
CA LEU A 9 11.48 14.86 0.04
C LEU A 9 11.53 15.71 -1.22
N GLY A 10 12.45 16.66 -1.30
CA GLY A 10 12.65 17.51 -2.47
C GLY A 10 13.01 16.67 -3.70
N ALA A 11 14.02 15.80 -3.57
CA ALA A 11 14.45 14.90 -4.64
C ALA A 11 13.32 13.94 -5.06
N LEU A 12 12.60 13.36 -4.11
CA LEU A 12 11.46 12.49 -4.39
C LEU A 12 10.36 13.24 -5.14
N HIS A 13 10.05 14.46 -4.71
CA HIS A 13 9.02 15.28 -5.32
C HIS A 13 9.36 15.71 -6.75
N GLU A 14 10.60 16.11 -6.98
CA GLU A 14 11.09 16.45 -8.32
C GLU A 14 10.95 15.25 -9.28
N GLN A 15 11.45 14.07 -8.88
CA GLN A 15 11.39 12.87 -9.71
C GLN A 15 9.95 12.41 -9.97
N ALA A 16 9.10 12.37 -8.93
CA ALA A 16 7.70 11.99 -9.08
C ALA A 16 6.95 12.95 -10.02
N THR A 17 7.21 14.26 -9.90
CA THR A 17 6.59 15.28 -10.77
C THR A 17 6.97 15.07 -12.23
N VAL A 18 8.27 14.85 -12.51
CA VAL A 18 8.75 14.60 -13.87
C VAL A 18 8.13 13.33 -14.45
N LEU A 19 8.07 12.24 -13.68
CA LEU A 19 7.50 10.97 -14.14
C LEU A 19 6.00 11.09 -14.42
N LEU A 20 5.24 11.68 -13.50
CA LEU A 20 3.79 11.83 -13.65
C LEU A 20 3.41 12.79 -14.78
N ALA A 21 4.22 13.83 -15.04
CA ALA A 21 3.99 14.76 -16.15
C ALA A 21 4.09 14.10 -17.53
N ARG A 22 4.82 12.99 -17.65
CA ARG A 22 4.95 12.22 -18.91
C ARG A 22 3.72 11.37 -19.22
N LEU A 23 2.83 11.17 -18.26
CA LEU A 23 1.64 10.34 -18.42
C LEU A 23 0.41 11.21 -18.74
N PRO A 24 -0.51 10.74 -19.60
CA PRO A 24 -1.82 11.35 -19.75
C PRO A 24 -2.63 11.21 -18.46
N ALA A 25 -3.64 12.07 -18.26
CA ALA A 25 -4.44 12.11 -17.03
C ALA A 25 -5.06 10.74 -16.68
N SER A 26 -5.58 10.03 -17.69
CA SER A 26 -6.18 8.70 -17.53
C SER A 26 -5.19 7.62 -17.06
N GLU A 27 -3.91 7.76 -17.37
CA GLU A 27 -2.85 6.86 -16.89
C GLU A 27 -2.37 7.26 -15.50
N ARG A 28 -2.30 8.55 -15.20
CA ARG A 28 -1.94 9.05 -13.86
C ARG A 28 -2.90 8.55 -12.78
N GLU A 29 -4.19 8.42 -13.10
CA GLU A 29 -5.20 7.87 -12.19
C GLU A 29 -4.96 6.39 -11.87
N ARG A 30 -4.23 5.66 -12.73
CA ARG A 30 -3.96 4.22 -12.61
C ARG A 30 -2.57 3.91 -12.06
N VAL A 31 -1.76 4.93 -11.77
CA VAL A 31 -0.44 4.74 -11.18
C VAL A 31 -0.57 4.12 -9.80
N HIS A 32 0.19 3.05 -9.59
CA HIS A 32 0.43 2.41 -8.30
C HIS A 32 1.89 2.66 -7.91
N VAL A 33 2.12 2.79 -6.60
CA VAL A 33 3.46 2.96 -6.03
C VAL A 33 3.69 1.90 -4.98
N VAL A 34 4.79 1.18 -5.14
CA VAL A 34 5.31 0.25 -4.13
C VAL A 34 6.50 0.91 -3.45
N VAL A 35 6.37 1.12 -2.15
CA VAL A 35 7.45 1.63 -1.31
C VAL A 35 8.13 0.44 -0.65
N ALA A 36 9.33 0.09 -1.11
CA ALA A 36 10.12 -0.99 -0.54
C ALA A 36 10.88 -0.51 0.71
N GLY A 37 10.96 -1.34 1.74
CA GLY A 37 11.80 -1.10 2.92
C GLY A 37 11.57 -2.09 4.06
N ALA A 38 12.36 -2.01 5.13
CA ALA A 38 12.25 -2.93 6.27
C ALA A 38 10.99 -2.70 7.16
N HIS A 39 10.38 -3.80 7.67
CA HIS A 39 9.12 -3.81 8.45
C HIS A 39 8.97 -2.68 9.47
N GLN A 40 10.03 -2.45 10.26
CA GLN A 40 10.06 -1.46 11.34
C GLN A 40 9.88 0.00 10.87
N ALA A 41 10.03 0.27 9.56
CA ALA A 41 9.91 1.60 8.98
C ALA A 41 8.54 1.89 8.36
N ARG A 42 7.62 0.91 8.25
CA ARG A 42 6.33 1.05 7.54
C ARG A 42 5.49 2.24 8.01
N ALA A 43 5.21 2.34 9.31
CA ALA A 43 4.33 3.35 9.89
C ALA A 43 4.88 4.79 9.80
N ARG A 44 6.19 4.96 9.64
CA ARG A 44 6.87 6.27 9.55
C ARG A 44 7.62 6.44 8.23
N SER A 45 7.32 5.62 7.22
CA SER A 45 7.99 5.67 5.93
C SER A 45 7.70 7.02 5.26
N LEU A 46 8.76 7.76 4.97
CA LEU A 46 8.71 9.04 4.27
C LEU A 46 8.06 8.88 2.90
N GLY A 47 8.38 7.79 2.19
CA GLY A 47 7.80 7.47 0.88
C GLY A 47 6.29 7.23 0.97
N MET A 48 5.83 6.44 1.95
CA MET A 48 4.40 6.17 2.15
C MET A 48 3.64 7.47 2.43
N GLN A 49 4.14 8.31 3.35
CA GLN A 49 3.52 9.59 3.68
C GLN A 49 3.46 10.53 2.48
N TYR A 50 4.56 10.61 1.71
CA TYR A 50 4.63 11.45 0.52
C TYR A 50 3.63 11.00 -0.55
N PHE A 51 3.65 9.72 -0.96
CA PHE A 51 2.82 9.26 -2.08
C PHE A 51 1.34 9.19 -1.71
N ARG A 52 1.00 8.85 -0.46
CA ARG A 52 -0.40 8.93 -0.01
C ARG A 52 -0.93 10.36 -0.11
N ARG A 53 -0.13 11.34 0.32
CA ARG A 53 -0.51 12.75 0.20
C ARG A 53 -0.56 13.21 -1.28
N LEU A 54 0.34 12.71 -2.13
CA LEU A 54 0.36 13.03 -3.55
C LEU A 54 -0.88 12.50 -4.28
N PHE A 55 -1.35 11.29 -3.94
CA PHE A 55 -2.52 10.67 -4.59
C PHE A 55 -3.85 10.89 -3.85
N GLY A 56 -3.83 11.59 -2.72
CA GLY A 56 -5.03 11.82 -1.90
C GLY A 56 -5.57 10.55 -1.23
N GLU A 57 -4.69 9.58 -0.97
CA GLU A 57 -5.05 8.29 -0.40
C GLU A 57 -5.13 8.35 1.15
N PRO A 58 -6.21 7.84 1.76
CA PRO A 58 -6.33 7.74 3.22
C PRO A 58 -5.20 6.92 3.85
N THR A 59 -4.85 7.22 5.11
CA THR A 59 -3.74 6.56 5.82
C THR A 59 -3.99 5.06 6.09
N ASP A 60 -5.25 4.67 6.18
CA ASP A 60 -5.74 3.30 6.36
C ASP A 60 -6.02 2.58 5.04
N ALA A 61 -5.84 3.25 3.90
CA ALA A 61 -5.96 2.67 2.58
C ALA A 61 -4.59 2.21 2.03
N GLU A 62 -4.64 1.13 1.25
CA GLU A 62 -3.54 0.59 0.44
C GLU A 62 -4.05 0.25 -0.95
N GLU A 63 -4.80 1.18 -1.53
CA GLU A 63 -5.37 1.10 -2.86
C GLU A 63 -4.36 1.38 -3.94
N ARG A 64 -3.57 2.46 -3.81
CA ARG A 64 -2.58 2.89 -4.82
C ARG A 64 -1.17 2.90 -4.28
N VAL A 65 -0.98 3.11 -2.97
CA VAL A 65 0.32 3.18 -2.32
C VAL A 65 0.45 2.00 -1.35
N THR A 66 1.32 1.07 -1.69
CA THR A 66 1.58 -0.15 -0.92
C THR A 66 2.99 -0.14 -0.35
N TYR A 67 3.13 -0.55 0.90
CA TYR A 67 4.44 -0.84 1.49
C TYR A 67 4.77 -2.32 1.37
N ALA A 68 5.99 -2.64 0.96
CA ALA A 68 6.43 -4.01 0.80
C ALA A 68 7.83 -4.23 1.38
N GLU A 69 8.01 -5.35 2.08
CA GLU A 69 9.26 -5.64 2.80
C GLU A 69 10.21 -6.56 2.05
N ALA A 70 9.66 -7.43 1.21
CA ALA A 70 10.37 -8.43 0.44
C ALA A 70 10.23 -8.15 -1.06
N VAL A 71 10.43 -6.89 -1.46
CA VAL A 71 10.43 -6.47 -2.87
C VAL A 71 11.82 -5.93 -3.18
N ASP A 72 12.63 -6.77 -3.81
CA ASP A 72 14.01 -6.46 -4.17
C ASP A 72 14.14 -6.05 -5.65
N THR A 73 13.16 -6.46 -6.47
CA THR A 73 13.14 -6.18 -7.91
C THR A 73 11.86 -5.46 -8.35
N VAL A 74 11.91 -4.87 -9.56
CA VAL A 74 10.72 -4.28 -10.18
C VAL A 74 9.67 -5.36 -10.48
N ASP A 75 10.09 -6.57 -10.85
CA ASP A 75 9.17 -7.67 -11.16
C ASP A 75 8.41 -8.13 -9.91
N ASP A 76 9.06 -8.16 -8.74
CA ASP A 76 8.39 -8.45 -7.47
C ASP A 76 7.33 -7.39 -7.14
N ALA A 77 7.65 -6.11 -7.39
CA ALA A 77 6.71 -5.01 -7.19
C ALA A 77 5.49 -5.13 -8.13
N VAL A 78 5.73 -5.48 -9.40
CA VAL A 78 4.67 -5.71 -10.38
C VAL A 78 3.80 -6.89 -9.98
N ALA A 79 4.41 -8.01 -9.59
CA ALA A 79 3.69 -9.20 -9.14
C ALA A 79 2.80 -8.91 -7.93
N LEU A 80 3.30 -8.14 -6.95
CA LEU A 80 2.54 -7.70 -5.79
C LEU A 80 1.29 -6.89 -6.17
N VAL A 81 1.45 -5.88 -7.02
CA VAL A 81 0.33 -5.04 -7.49
C VAL A 81 -0.68 -5.88 -8.28
N CYS A 82 -0.21 -6.78 -9.14
CA CYS A 82 -1.07 -7.69 -9.90
C CYS A 82 -1.89 -8.60 -8.98
N MET A 83 -1.26 -9.21 -7.97
CA MET A 83 -1.91 -10.08 -6.99
C MET A 83 -2.98 -9.32 -6.21
N GLN A 84 -2.67 -8.15 -5.64
CA GLN A 84 -3.64 -7.34 -4.90
C GLN A 84 -4.86 -6.97 -5.76
N ARG A 85 -4.64 -6.62 -7.04
CA ARG A 85 -5.74 -6.28 -7.96
C ARG A 85 -6.60 -7.50 -8.30
N LEU A 86 -5.97 -8.66 -8.51
CA LEU A 86 -6.67 -9.92 -8.74
C LEU A 86 -7.52 -10.28 -7.51
N ASP A 87 -6.95 -10.20 -6.31
CA ASP A 87 -7.63 -10.50 -5.06
C ASP A 87 -8.84 -9.59 -4.86
N ARG A 88 -8.71 -8.27 -5.09
CA ARG A 88 -9.86 -7.35 -5.03
C ARG A 88 -10.97 -7.70 -6.03
N ALA A 89 -10.57 -8.02 -7.26
CA ALA A 89 -11.53 -8.41 -8.30
C ALA A 89 -12.28 -9.70 -7.93
N MET A 90 -11.56 -10.70 -7.41
CA MET A 90 -12.15 -11.93 -6.89
C MET A 90 -13.05 -11.65 -5.67
N ALA A 91 -12.58 -10.84 -4.72
CA ALA A 91 -13.32 -10.52 -3.51
C ALA A 91 -14.67 -9.87 -3.84
N ARG A 92 -14.69 -8.96 -4.81
CA ARG A 92 -15.93 -8.38 -5.34
C ARG A 92 -16.80 -9.38 -6.06
N ALA A 93 -16.22 -10.21 -6.92
CA ALA A 93 -16.97 -11.20 -7.71
C ALA A 93 -17.66 -12.25 -6.82
N PHE A 94 -17.00 -12.70 -5.76
CA PHE A 94 -17.48 -13.77 -4.89
C PHE A 94 -18.23 -13.28 -3.65
N PHE A 95 -17.83 -12.14 -3.06
CA PHE A 95 -18.38 -11.66 -1.79
C PHE A 95 -19.07 -10.29 -1.88
N GLY A 96 -19.05 -9.63 -3.04
CA GLY A 96 -19.60 -8.29 -3.20
C GLY A 96 -18.80 -7.18 -2.49
N ASP A 97 -17.64 -7.52 -1.92
CA ASP A 97 -16.80 -6.61 -1.12
C ASP A 97 -15.32 -6.80 -1.50
N GLU A 98 -14.72 -5.77 -2.10
CA GLU A 98 -13.33 -5.74 -2.59
C GLU A 98 -12.29 -5.91 -1.47
N LYS A 99 -12.67 -5.65 -0.21
CA LYS A 99 -11.76 -5.72 0.95
C LYS A 99 -11.86 -7.05 1.69
N ARG A 100 -12.79 -7.93 1.30
CA ARG A 100 -13.09 -9.18 2.02
C ARG A 100 -12.01 -10.27 1.93
N LEU A 101 -11.15 -10.21 0.91
CA LEU A 101 -9.95 -11.05 0.86
C LEU A 101 -8.70 -10.34 1.43
N GLN A 102 -8.77 -9.02 1.65
CA GLN A 102 -7.69 -8.24 2.27
C GLN A 102 -7.79 -8.24 3.80
N ARG A 103 -9.02 -8.21 4.34
CA ARG A 103 -9.31 -8.65 5.70
C ARG A 103 -9.30 -10.16 5.64
N ASP A 104 -8.29 -10.76 6.24
CA ASP A 104 -8.11 -12.20 6.27
C ASP A 104 -9.46 -12.86 6.61
N VAL A 105 -9.96 -13.74 5.73
CA VAL A 105 -11.20 -14.51 5.99
C VAL A 105 -11.04 -15.30 7.29
N LEU A 106 -9.79 -15.62 7.65
CA LEU A 106 -9.41 -16.22 8.93
C LEU A 106 -9.30 -15.20 10.06
N GLY A 107 -9.08 -13.92 9.80
CA GLY A 107 -9.02 -12.84 10.80
C GLY A 107 -10.37 -12.61 11.47
N ASP A 108 -11.45 -12.52 10.70
CA ASP A 108 -12.82 -12.36 11.25
C ASP A 108 -13.30 -13.65 11.96
N ALA A 109 -12.82 -14.82 11.52
CA ALA A 109 -13.05 -16.08 12.21
C ALA A 109 -12.20 -16.17 13.49
N ALA A 110 -10.95 -15.73 13.44
CA ALA A 110 -10.04 -15.72 14.57
C ALA A 110 -10.50 -14.73 15.64
N GLU A 111 -10.93 -13.51 15.31
CA GLU A 111 -11.45 -12.55 16.28
C GLU A 111 -12.62 -13.14 17.09
N ARG A 112 -13.61 -13.73 16.40
CA ARG A 112 -14.72 -14.43 17.06
C ARG A 112 -14.27 -15.64 17.89
N LEU A 113 -13.35 -16.44 17.37
CA LEU A 113 -12.83 -17.61 18.10
C LEU A 113 -11.94 -17.21 19.28
N LEU A 114 -11.27 -16.06 19.21
CA LEU A 114 -10.44 -15.50 20.29
C LEU A 114 -11.30 -14.91 21.40
N GLU A 115 -12.49 -14.37 21.11
CA GLU A 115 -13.49 -14.00 22.13
C GLU A 115 -13.98 -15.21 22.94
N ASP A 116 -14.08 -16.38 22.30
CA ASP A 116 -14.45 -17.64 22.94
C ASP A 116 -13.29 -18.30 23.72
N LEU A 117 -12.05 -17.90 23.44
CA LEU A 117 -10.87 -18.38 24.16
C LEU A 117 -10.68 -17.56 25.44
N GLN A 118 -10.93 -18.18 26.59
CA GLN A 118 -10.62 -17.57 27.88
C GLN A 118 -9.10 -17.41 28.03
N PHE A 119 -8.60 -16.21 27.75
CA PHE A 119 -7.25 -15.81 28.13
C PHE A 119 -7.24 -15.63 29.64
N GLY A 120 -6.83 -16.68 30.36
CA GLY A 120 -6.61 -16.61 31.79
C GLY A 120 -5.58 -15.53 32.12
N HIS A 121 -6.00 -14.55 32.92
CA HIS A 121 -5.09 -13.69 33.69
C HIS A 121 -4.72 -14.39 34.99
#